data_AF-A0A4Q5UYF6-F1
#
_entry.id   AF-A0A4Q5UYF6-F1
#
_cell.length_a   1.000
_cell.length_b   1.000
_cell.length_c   1.000
_cell.angle_alpha   90.00
_cell.angle_beta   90.00
_cell.angle_gamma   90.00
#
_symmetry.space_group_name_H-M   'P 1'
#
loop_
_entity.id
_entity.type
_entity.pdbx_description
1 polymer ?
#
loop_
_entity_poly.entity_id
_entity_poly.type
_entity_poly.pdbx_seq_one_letter_code
_entity_poly.pdbx_strand_id
1 'polypeptide(L)'
;MKFNHIKIAIAACGLLFVSCKPDSLKELGADRDILNSLTGSWKLTKAVQVDEDAARKGFPYKEKDITAIFPYTDFKVTFNTQAGAPTTFTVDPGASPKVIKLTSGTWSVDNLNFPKMVYLANGSATDTVSLGSYPVGAYNTFKLRKEKKDATTGKLLLSYNYEFTKQ
;
A
#
# COMPACT_ATOMS: atom_id res chain seq x y z
N MET A 1 -17.62 -18.75 73.05
CA MET A 1 -16.44 -19.28 72.35
C MET A 1 -16.40 -18.64 70.96
N LYS A 2 -15.64 -17.55 70.81
CA LYS A 2 -15.66 -16.64 69.65
C LYS A 2 -14.42 -16.87 68.78
N PHE A 3 -14.40 -17.88 67.93
CA PHE A 3 -13.33 -18.06 66.92
C PHE A 3 -13.85 -18.97 65.81
N ASN A 4 -14.56 -18.43 64.80
CA ASN A 4 -14.75 -19.19 63.55
C ASN A 4 -15.09 -18.38 62.28
N HIS A 5 -15.46 -17.10 62.38
CA HIS A 5 -15.80 -16.31 61.19
C HIS A 5 -14.60 -15.58 60.52
N ILE A 6 -13.51 -15.35 61.27
CA ILE A 6 -12.31 -14.65 60.75
C ILE A 6 -11.49 -15.51 59.78
N LYS A 7 -11.45 -16.84 59.97
CA LYS A 7 -10.68 -17.74 59.10
C LYS A 7 -11.31 -17.98 57.73
N ILE A 8 -12.64 -17.89 57.64
CA ILE A 8 -13.39 -18.05 56.37
C ILE A 8 -13.24 -16.80 55.49
N ALA A 9 -13.24 -15.60 56.08
CA ALA A 9 -13.06 -14.35 55.35
C ALA A 9 -11.66 -14.21 54.72
N ILE A 10 -10.61 -14.71 55.38
CA ILE A 10 -9.23 -14.64 54.86
C ILE A 10 -9.00 -15.66 53.73
N ALA A 11 -9.65 -16.83 53.77
CA ALA A 11 -9.58 -17.82 52.69
C ALA A 11 -10.31 -17.37 51.41
N ALA A 12 -11.38 -16.58 51.53
CA ALA A 12 -12.15 -16.07 50.39
C ALA A 12 -11.42 -14.95 49.62
N CYS A 13 -10.61 -14.11 50.29
CA CYS A 13 -9.85 -13.03 49.64
C CYS A 13 -8.63 -13.50 48.83
N GLY A 14 -8.08 -14.70 49.09
CA GLY A 14 -6.91 -15.21 48.36
C GLY A 14 -7.20 -15.68 46.92
N LEU A 15 -8.45 -16.04 46.62
CA LEU A 15 -8.85 -16.61 45.33
C LEU A 15 -9.06 -15.55 44.23
N LEU A 16 -9.08 -14.26 44.57
CA LEU A 16 -9.30 -13.18 43.61
C LEU A 16 -8.03 -12.73 42.87
N PHE A 17 -6.84 -13.21 43.28
CA PHE A 17 -5.56 -12.80 42.66
C PHE A 17 -5.06 -13.75 41.56
N VAL A 18 -5.76 -14.84 41.25
CA VAL A 18 -5.27 -15.87 40.30
C VAL A 18 -5.90 -15.75 38.89
N SER A 19 -6.83 -14.80 38.67
CA SER A 19 -7.63 -14.74 37.44
C SER A 19 -7.09 -13.84 36.31
N CYS A 20 -5.97 -13.12 36.49
CA CYS A 20 -5.35 -12.36 35.40
C CYS A 20 -4.05 -13.04 34.98
N LYS A 21 -4.13 -14.19 34.31
CA LYS A 21 -3.03 -14.58 33.43
C LYS A 21 -3.05 -13.63 32.24
N PRO A 22 -1.95 -12.94 31.92
CA PRO A 22 -1.88 -12.16 30.69
C PRO A 22 -2.19 -13.13 29.54
N ASP A 23 -3.24 -12.80 28.79
CA ASP A 23 -3.68 -13.59 27.65
C ASP A 23 -2.48 -13.72 26.71
N SER A 24 -2.05 -14.95 26.43
CA SER A 24 -0.90 -15.17 25.55
C SER A 24 -1.32 -14.67 24.17
N LEU A 25 -0.76 -13.53 23.76
CA LEU A 25 -0.97 -13.00 22.41
C LEU A 25 -0.67 -14.13 21.43
N LYS A 26 -1.69 -14.52 20.65
CA LYS A 26 -1.51 -15.51 19.59
C LYS A 26 -0.39 -15.02 18.68
N GLU A 27 0.48 -15.93 18.24
CA GLU A 27 1.54 -15.57 17.31
C GLU A 27 0.92 -14.94 16.05
N LEU A 28 1.46 -13.80 15.63
CA LEU A 28 0.93 -12.98 14.53
C LEU A 28 1.11 -13.62 13.13
N GLY A 29 1.51 -14.90 13.08
CA GLY A 29 1.87 -15.61 11.86
C GLY A 29 3.23 -15.18 11.32
N ALA A 30 3.59 -15.73 10.16
CA ALA A 30 4.81 -15.33 9.46
C ALA A 30 4.66 -13.92 8.86
N ASP A 31 5.78 -13.19 8.78
CA ASP A 31 5.84 -11.91 8.09
C ASP A 31 5.38 -12.05 6.64
N ARG A 32 4.61 -11.07 6.19
CA ARG A 32 4.09 -11.08 4.83
C ARG A 32 5.16 -10.67 3.84
N ASP A 33 5.35 -11.47 2.80
CA ASP A 33 6.18 -11.10 1.65
C ASP A 33 5.42 -10.12 0.73
N ILE A 34 5.58 -8.82 1.01
CA ILE A 34 4.97 -7.74 0.23
C ILE A 34 5.57 -7.65 -1.18
N LEU A 35 6.87 -7.92 -1.31
CA LEU A 35 7.54 -7.80 -2.59
C LEU A 35 7.05 -8.86 -3.57
N ASN A 36 6.94 -10.11 -3.12
CA ASN A 36 6.39 -11.18 -3.94
C ASN A 36 4.92 -10.91 -4.28
N SER A 37 4.15 -10.24 -3.40
CA SER A 37 2.76 -9.89 -3.71
C SER A 37 2.63 -8.89 -4.86
N LEU A 38 3.63 -8.03 -5.08
CA LEU A 38 3.71 -7.10 -6.22
C LEU A 38 4.17 -7.77 -7.53
N THR A 39 4.72 -8.97 -7.47
CA THR A 39 5.21 -9.70 -8.66
C THR A 39 4.04 -10.17 -9.52
N GLY A 40 4.19 -10.05 -10.84
CA GLY A 40 3.22 -10.48 -11.85
C GLY A 40 2.73 -9.34 -12.73
N SER A 41 1.72 -9.65 -13.54
CA SER A 41 1.08 -8.70 -14.46
C SER A 41 -0.16 -8.06 -13.84
N TRP A 42 -0.30 -6.77 -14.11
CA TRP A 42 -1.30 -5.92 -13.50
C TRP A 42 -1.95 -5.02 -14.54
N LYS A 43 -3.26 -4.90 -14.48
CA LYS A 43 -4.05 -4.04 -15.36
C LYS A 43 -4.62 -2.87 -14.57
N LEU A 44 -4.49 -1.66 -15.09
CA LEU A 44 -5.09 -0.48 -14.49
C LEU A 44 -6.61 -0.58 -14.59
N THR A 45 -7.32 -0.40 -13.49
CA THR A 45 -8.79 -0.48 -13.46
C THR A 45 -9.44 0.82 -13.01
N LYS A 46 -8.69 1.69 -12.31
CA LYS A 46 -9.20 2.99 -11.87
C LYS A 46 -8.11 4.05 -11.83
N ALA A 47 -8.44 5.26 -12.26
CA ALA A 47 -7.61 6.45 -12.15
C ALA A 47 -8.41 7.58 -11.50
N VAL A 48 -7.94 8.06 -10.34
CA VAL A 48 -8.55 9.18 -9.61
C VAL A 48 -7.55 10.31 -9.51
N GLN A 49 -7.97 11.51 -9.90
CA GLN A 49 -7.23 12.74 -9.67
C GLN A 49 -7.72 13.40 -8.37
N VAL A 50 -6.80 13.87 -7.55
CA VAL A 50 -7.05 14.62 -6.33
C VAL A 50 -6.48 16.02 -6.47
N ASP A 51 -7.29 17.03 -6.19
CA ASP A 51 -6.82 18.40 -5.92
C ASP A 51 -6.43 18.50 -4.45
N GLU A 52 -5.12 18.58 -4.22
CA GLU A 52 -4.53 18.50 -2.89
C GLU A 52 -4.71 19.82 -2.12
N ASP A 53 -4.89 20.94 -2.82
CA ASP A 53 -5.20 22.22 -2.17
C ASP A 53 -6.67 22.27 -1.74
N ALA A 54 -7.58 21.79 -2.60
CA ALA A 54 -8.99 21.66 -2.29
C ALA A 54 -9.22 20.67 -1.14
N ALA A 55 -8.53 19.53 -1.16
CA ALA A 55 -8.59 18.53 -0.10
C ALA A 55 -8.12 19.10 1.25
N ARG A 56 -6.98 19.81 1.26
CA ARG A 56 -6.42 20.44 2.47
C ARG A 56 -7.33 21.51 3.05
N LYS A 57 -8.04 22.26 2.21
CA LYS A 57 -8.99 23.31 2.62
C LYS A 57 -10.38 22.76 2.98
N GLY A 58 -10.61 21.46 2.84
CA GLY A 58 -11.88 20.82 3.19
C GLY A 58 -13.01 21.10 2.20
N PHE A 59 -12.70 21.40 0.94
CA PHE A 59 -13.74 21.58 -0.08
C PHE A 59 -14.46 20.25 -0.36
N PRO A 60 -15.77 20.30 -0.69
CA PRO A 60 -16.56 19.10 -0.97
C PRO A 60 -16.09 18.37 -2.24
N TYR A 61 -15.67 19.12 -3.27
CA TYR A 61 -15.22 18.57 -4.55
C TYR A 61 -13.70 18.64 -4.64
N LYS A 62 -13.04 17.56 -4.20
CA LYS A 62 -11.58 17.45 -4.13
C LYS A 62 -11.02 16.31 -4.96
N GLU A 63 -11.86 15.37 -5.37
CA GLU A 63 -11.48 14.17 -6.12
C GLU A 63 -12.34 14.05 -7.36
N LYS A 64 -11.74 13.56 -8.44
CA LYS A 64 -12.44 13.25 -9.69
C LYS A 64 -11.97 11.91 -10.22
N ASP A 65 -12.92 11.00 -10.44
CA ASP A 65 -12.66 9.80 -11.21
C ASP A 65 -12.46 10.20 -12.69
N ILE A 66 -11.27 9.91 -13.21
CA ILE A 66 -10.88 10.22 -14.58
C ILE A 66 -10.76 8.95 -15.44
N THR A 67 -11.13 7.79 -14.90
CA THR A 67 -10.98 6.48 -15.55
C THR A 67 -11.64 6.43 -16.92
N ALA A 68 -12.80 7.08 -17.09
CA ALA A 68 -13.55 7.09 -18.34
C ALA A 68 -13.21 8.28 -19.27
N ILE A 69 -12.37 9.22 -18.83
CA ILE A 69 -11.98 10.40 -19.64
C ILE A 69 -10.95 10.00 -20.70
N PHE A 70 -10.11 9.02 -20.39
CA PHE A 70 -9.10 8.44 -21.26
C PHE A 70 -9.16 6.91 -21.16
N PRO A 71 -8.63 6.14 -22.12
CA PRO A 71 -8.66 4.68 -22.08
C PRO A 71 -7.62 4.10 -21.08
N TYR A 72 -7.72 4.50 -19.81
CA TYR A 72 -6.81 4.07 -18.75
C TYR A 72 -6.79 2.56 -18.57
N THR A 73 -7.91 1.88 -18.82
CA THR A 73 -8.02 0.43 -18.64
C THR A 73 -7.20 -0.39 -19.63
N ASP A 74 -6.61 0.24 -20.65
CA ASP A 74 -5.71 -0.46 -21.57
C ASP A 74 -4.31 -0.63 -20.97
N PHE A 75 -3.96 0.19 -19.97
CA PHE A 75 -2.65 0.19 -19.36
C PHE A 75 -2.39 -1.08 -18.55
N LYS A 76 -1.23 -1.70 -18.80
CA LYS A 76 -0.72 -2.85 -18.07
C LYS A 76 0.73 -2.64 -17.64
N VAL A 77 1.09 -3.21 -16.50
CA VAL A 77 2.46 -3.25 -16.00
C VAL A 77 2.76 -4.65 -15.48
N THR A 78 3.96 -5.16 -15.76
CA THR A 78 4.44 -6.43 -15.22
C THR A 78 5.70 -6.18 -14.42
N PHE A 79 5.74 -6.69 -13.19
CA PHE A 79 6.91 -6.66 -12.32
C PHE A 79 7.44 -8.07 -12.14
N ASN A 80 8.73 -8.27 -12.42
CA ASN A 80 9.40 -9.55 -12.24
C ASN A 80 10.32 -9.50 -11.02
N THR A 81 10.40 -10.61 -10.31
CA THR A 81 11.37 -10.83 -9.23
C THR A 81 12.15 -12.11 -9.49
N GLN A 82 13.35 -12.20 -8.92
CA GLN A 82 14.16 -13.41 -8.93
C GLN A 82 14.85 -13.53 -7.58
N ALA A 83 14.76 -14.72 -6.97
CA ALA A 83 15.34 -15.00 -5.65
C ALA A 83 14.95 -13.96 -4.57
N GLY A 84 13.70 -13.48 -4.58
CA GLY A 84 13.20 -12.52 -3.59
C GLY A 84 13.67 -11.07 -3.81
N ALA A 85 14.21 -10.74 -4.99
CA ALA A 85 14.65 -9.39 -5.33
C ALA A 85 13.96 -8.86 -6.60
N PRO A 86 13.70 -7.54 -6.71
CA PRO A 86 13.26 -6.89 -7.95
C PRO A 86 14.23 -7.14 -9.10
N THR A 87 13.73 -7.43 -10.29
CA THR A 87 14.55 -7.55 -11.51
C THR A 87 14.06 -6.59 -12.57
N THR A 88 13.23 -7.07 -13.49
CA THR A 88 12.76 -6.33 -14.66
C THR A 88 11.31 -5.91 -14.51
N PHE A 89 10.94 -4.86 -15.24
CA PHE A 89 9.54 -4.51 -15.42
C PHE A 89 9.27 -4.26 -16.90
N THR A 90 8.00 -4.40 -17.29
CA THR A 90 7.48 -3.99 -18.59
C THR A 90 6.18 -3.23 -18.40
N VAL A 91 5.92 -2.26 -19.27
CA VAL A 91 4.71 -1.46 -19.31
C VAL A 91 4.18 -1.49 -20.73
N ASP A 92 2.92 -1.88 -20.86
CA ASP A 92 2.14 -1.76 -22.09
C ASP A 92 1.07 -0.69 -21.85
N PRO A 93 1.25 0.54 -22.36
CA PRO A 93 0.27 1.58 -22.16
C PRO A 93 -1.02 1.37 -22.97
N GLY A 94 -1.02 0.51 -24.00
CA GLY A 94 -2.11 0.49 -24.98
C GLY A 94 -2.43 1.90 -25.50
N ALA A 95 -3.71 2.29 -25.46
CA ALA A 95 -4.14 3.65 -25.79
C ALA A 95 -4.15 4.62 -24.58
N SER A 96 -3.83 4.15 -23.37
CA SER A 96 -3.85 4.95 -22.15
C SER A 96 -2.81 6.09 -22.19
N PRO A 97 -3.09 7.23 -21.53
CA PRO A 97 -2.06 8.17 -21.14
C PRO A 97 -0.92 7.49 -20.37
N LYS A 98 0.29 8.03 -20.48
CA LYS A 98 1.48 7.51 -19.80
C LYS A 98 1.37 7.70 -18.28
N VAL A 99 1.04 6.62 -17.56
CA VAL A 99 1.06 6.57 -16.08
C VAL A 99 2.49 6.40 -15.55
N ILE A 100 3.24 5.50 -16.20
CA ILE A 100 4.68 5.29 -16.02
C ILE A 100 5.39 5.80 -17.28
N LYS A 101 6.50 6.52 -17.12
CA LYS A 101 7.22 7.15 -18.23
C LYS A 101 7.99 6.17 -19.11
N LEU A 102 8.40 5.04 -18.54
CA LEU A 102 9.24 4.01 -19.14
C LEU A 102 8.40 2.80 -19.57
N THR A 103 8.75 2.17 -20.69
CA THR A 103 8.04 0.99 -21.21
C THR A 103 8.67 -0.34 -20.77
N SER A 104 9.92 -0.33 -20.35
CA SER A 104 10.61 -1.50 -19.79
C SER A 104 11.88 -1.05 -19.09
N GLY A 105 12.48 -1.95 -18.29
CA GLY A 105 13.76 -1.71 -17.65
C GLY A 105 13.92 -2.55 -16.40
N THR A 106 14.68 -2.04 -15.43
CA THR A 106 14.80 -2.61 -14.09
C THR A 106 13.96 -1.81 -13.10
N TRP A 107 13.49 -2.49 -12.06
CA TRP A 107 12.80 -1.83 -10.96
C TRP A 107 13.44 -2.17 -9.64
N SER A 108 13.24 -1.32 -8.65
CA SER A 108 13.63 -1.55 -7.27
C SER A 108 12.65 -0.86 -6.32
N VAL A 109 12.80 -1.11 -5.03
CA VAL A 109 12.01 -0.49 -3.97
C VAL A 109 12.92 0.13 -2.92
N ASP A 110 12.39 1.06 -2.13
CA ASP A 110 13.10 1.70 -1.02
C ASP A 110 13.38 0.74 0.14
N ASN A 111 12.50 -0.24 0.37
CA ASN A 111 12.66 -1.26 1.40
C ASN A 111 12.02 -2.58 0.93
N LEU A 112 12.76 -3.70 1.06
CA LEU A 112 12.27 -5.01 0.58
C LEU A 112 11.11 -5.57 1.41
N ASN A 113 11.05 -5.24 2.70
CA ASN A 113 10.03 -5.75 3.62
C ASN A 113 8.78 -4.84 3.64
N PHE A 114 8.98 -3.52 3.53
CA PHE A 114 7.92 -2.51 3.63
C PHE A 114 8.06 -1.43 2.53
N PRO A 115 7.91 -1.80 1.25
CA PRO A 115 8.21 -0.91 0.13
C PRO A 115 7.21 0.23 0.04
N LYS A 116 7.63 1.49 0.17
CA LYS A 116 6.75 2.67 -0.02
C LYS A 116 6.94 3.31 -1.38
N MET A 117 8.10 3.12 -1.98
CA MET A 117 8.48 3.72 -3.25
C MET A 117 8.90 2.62 -4.22
N VAL A 118 8.50 2.75 -5.49
CA VAL A 118 9.03 1.95 -6.58
C VAL A 118 9.83 2.88 -7.49
N TYR A 119 11.06 2.45 -7.77
CA TYR A 119 11.97 3.11 -8.69
C TYR A 119 12.05 2.28 -9.96
N LEU A 120 11.87 2.93 -11.10
CA LEU A 120 11.93 2.33 -12.43
C LEU A 120 13.07 2.98 -13.18
N ALA A 121 13.94 2.18 -13.79
CA ALA A 121 15.11 2.68 -14.51
C ALA A 121 15.29 1.97 -15.85
N ASN A 122 15.70 2.74 -16.86
CA ASN A 122 16.17 2.22 -18.14
C ASN A 122 17.30 3.12 -18.66
N GLY A 123 18.54 2.65 -18.55
CA GLY A 123 19.72 3.48 -18.78
C GLY A 123 19.77 4.67 -17.81
N SER A 124 19.87 5.89 -18.34
CA SER A 124 19.85 7.13 -17.55
C SER A 124 18.44 7.62 -17.21
N ALA A 125 17.41 7.07 -17.83
CA ALA A 125 16.04 7.50 -17.60
C ALA A 125 15.47 6.82 -16.36
N THR A 126 14.88 7.61 -15.46
CA THR A 126 14.27 7.11 -14.23
C THR A 126 12.83 7.60 -14.09
N ASP A 127 12.02 6.79 -13.42
CA ASP A 127 10.68 7.17 -13.00
C ASP A 127 10.39 6.63 -11.61
N THR A 128 9.82 7.46 -10.75
CA THR A 128 9.52 7.12 -9.36
C THR A 128 8.02 7.18 -9.13
N VAL A 129 7.47 6.18 -8.44
CA VAL A 129 6.07 6.13 -8.00
C VAL A 129 6.02 5.77 -6.53
N SER A 130 5.03 6.29 -5.80
CA SER A 130 4.74 5.82 -4.46
C SER A 130 3.69 4.71 -4.49
N LEU A 131 3.83 3.74 -3.60
CA LEU A 131 2.84 2.70 -3.36
C LEU A 131 1.78 3.24 -2.40
N GLY A 132 0.54 3.36 -2.89
CA GLY A 132 -0.61 3.80 -2.08
C GLY A 132 -1.24 2.65 -1.29
N SER A 133 -1.13 1.42 -1.80
CA SER A 133 -1.55 0.19 -1.11
C SER A 133 -0.91 -1.03 -1.79
N TYR A 134 -0.83 -2.12 -1.04
CA TYR A 134 -0.37 -3.42 -1.53
C TYR A 134 -1.53 -4.41 -1.63
N PRO A 135 -1.37 -5.50 -2.39
CA PRO A 135 -2.26 -6.66 -2.29
C PRO A 135 -2.22 -7.22 -0.86
N VAL A 136 -3.40 -7.48 -0.28
CA VAL A 136 -3.59 -7.96 1.10
C VAL A 136 -4.49 -9.20 1.07
N GLY A 137 -3.99 -10.36 1.50
CA GLY A 137 -4.81 -11.58 1.58
C GLY A 137 -5.49 -11.93 0.25
N ALA A 138 -6.82 -11.92 0.22
CA ALA A 138 -7.61 -12.18 -0.99
C ALA A 138 -7.74 -10.98 -1.94
N TYR A 139 -7.30 -9.78 -1.54
CA TYR A 139 -7.38 -8.59 -2.38
C TYR A 139 -6.23 -8.56 -3.38
N ASN A 140 -6.57 -8.76 -4.66
CA ASN A 140 -5.65 -8.76 -5.80
C ASN A 140 -5.47 -7.36 -6.41
N THR A 141 -5.45 -6.31 -5.57
CA THR A 141 -5.29 -4.94 -6.04
C THR A 141 -4.13 -4.23 -5.34
N PHE A 142 -3.48 -3.34 -6.06
CA PHE A 142 -2.50 -2.42 -5.51
C PHE A 142 -2.69 -1.03 -6.09
N LYS A 143 -2.11 -0.01 -5.44
CA LYS A 143 -2.23 1.39 -5.88
C LYS A 143 -0.88 2.02 -6.10
N LEU A 144 -0.76 2.74 -7.20
CA LEU A 144 0.33 3.69 -7.43
C LEU A 144 -0.18 5.11 -7.24
N ARG A 145 0.64 5.96 -6.62
CA ARG A 145 0.40 7.40 -6.51
C ARG A 145 1.50 8.15 -7.26
N LYS A 146 1.07 9.12 -8.08
CA LYS A 146 1.92 10.12 -8.73
C LYS A 146 1.57 11.49 -8.20
N GLU A 147 2.60 12.29 -7.94
CA GLU A 147 2.43 13.65 -7.44
C GLU A 147 2.85 14.65 -8.50
N LYS A 148 2.04 15.70 -8.67
CA LYS A 148 2.37 16.88 -9.47
C LYS A 148 2.56 18.05 -8.52
N LYS A 149 3.81 18.50 -8.41
CA LYS A 149 4.20 19.65 -7.63
C LYS A 149 4.37 20.87 -8.54
N ASP A 150 4.08 22.04 -7.98
CA ASP A 150 4.43 23.31 -8.59
C ASP A 150 5.95 23.40 -8.76
N ALA A 151 6.42 23.79 -9.94
CA ALA A 151 7.84 23.77 -10.27
C ALA A 151 8.65 24.82 -9.50
N THR A 152 8.01 25.94 -9.12
CA THR A 152 8.69 27.07 -8.48
C THR A 152 8.67 26.94 -6.95
N THR A 153 7.53 26.57 -6.39
CA THR A 153 7.31 26.53 -4.93
C THR A 153 7.47 25.13 -4.34
N GLY A 154 7.50 24.08 -5.16
CA GLY A 154 7.53 22.69 -4.69
C GLY A 154 6.23 22.22 -4.03
N LYS A 155 5.19 23.06 -4.00
CA LYS A 155 3.91 22.74 -3.39
C LYS A 155 3.21 21.62 -4.15
N LEU A 156 2.71 20.62 -3.45
CA LEU A 156 1.86 19.58 -4.03
C LEU A 156 0.53 20.20 -4.49
N LEU A 157 0.23 20.08 -5.80
CA LEU A 157 -0.98 20.63 -6.42
C LEU A 157 -2.00 19.53 -6.69
N LEU A 158 -1.58 18.49 -7.39
CA LEU A 158 -2.42 17.36 -7.75
C LEU A 158 -1.74 16.06 -7.35
N SER A 159 -2.52 15.07 -6.96
CA SER A 159 -2.09 13.67 -6.97
C SER A 159 -2.98 12.84 -7.87
N TYR A 160 -2.41 11.77 -8.40
CA TYR A 160 -3.13 10.77 -9.19
C TYR A 160 -2.98 9.42 -8.50
N ASN A 161 -4.09 8.81 -8.17
CA ASN A 161 -4.16 7.47 -7.58
C ASN A 161 -4.64 6.49 -8.65
N TYR A 162 -3.77 5.54 -8.99
CA TYR A 162 -3.97 4.53 -10.00
C TYR A 162 -4.14 3.19 -9.31
N GLU A 163 -5.32 2.56 -9.45
CA GLU A 163 -5.63 1.26 -8.88
C GLU A 163 -5.50 0.18 -9.95
N PHE A 164 -4.73 -0.85 -9.63
CA PHE A 164 -4.44 -1.96 -10.52
C PHE A 164 -5.02 -3.24 -9.96
N THR A 165 -5.44 -4.13 -10.85
CA THR A 165 -5.89 -5.49 -10.52
C THR A 165 -4.97 -6.52 -11.16
N LYS A 166 -4.66 -7.59 -10.44
CA LYS A 166 -3.81 -8.68 -10.95
C LYS A 166 -4.47 -9.35 -12.15
N GLN A 167 -3.68 -9.76 -13.14
CA GLN A 167 -4.12 -10.51 -14.31
C GLN A 167 -3.79 -11.99 -14.18
#